data_AF-A0A1E1X0H6-F1
#
_entry.id   AF-A0A1E1X0H6-F1
#
_cell.length_a   1.000
_cell.length_b   1.000
_cell.length_c   1.000
_cell.angle_alpha   90.00
_cell.angle_beta   90.00
_cell.angle_gamma   90.00
#
_symmetry.space_group_name_H-M   'P 1'
#
loop_
_entity.id
_entity.type
_entity.pdbx_description
1 polymer ?
#
loop_
_entity_poly.entity_id
_entity_poly.type
_entity_poly.pdbx_seq_one_letter_code
_entity_poly.pdbx_strand_id
1 'polypeptide(L)' 'GYPRRFEDLKRRILAKVPDATVTSTTGRKRSFEIEINGISVYSKLKNESFPDFEEVVTRVLEASQGKPVQPVTGTQ' A
#
# COMPACT_ATOMS: atom_id res chain seq x y z
N GLY A 1 12.12 8.18 -6.30
CA GLY A 1 11.72 7.31 -7.44
C GLY A 1 10.76 6.23 -6.98
N TYR A 2 10.02 5.59 -7.89
CA TYR A 2 9.02 4.57 -7.57
C TYR A 2 9.60 3.36 -6.81
N PRO A 3 10.77 2.79 -7.20
CA PRO A 3 11.38 1.68 -6.46
C PRO A 3 11.70 2.01 -5.00
N ARG A 4 12.33 3.17 -4.74
CA ARG A 4 12.64 3.62 -3.37
C ARG A 4 11.39 3.80 -2.50
N ARG A 5 10.30 4.30 -3.09
CA ARG A 5 9.00 4.46 -2.41
C ARG A 5 8.36 3.11 -2.07
N PHE A 6 8.47 2.14 -2.97
CA PHE A 6 8.05 0.76 -2.71
C PHE A 6 8.88 0.13 -1.57
N GLU A 7 10.20 0.25 -1.61
CA GLU A 7 11.09 -0.30 -0.57
C GLU A 7 10.80 0.29 0.81
N ASP A 8 10.60 1.61 0.89
CA ASP A 8 10.22 2.28 2.14
C ASP A 8 8.88 1.76 2.67
N LEU A 9 7.83 1.74 1.84
CA LEU A 9 6.53 1.23 2.23
C LEU A 9 6.60 -0.25 2.67
N LYS A 10 7.31 -1.09 1.92
CA LYS A 10 7.53 -2.50 2.27
C LYS A 10 8.19 -2.63 3.63
N ARG A 11 9.23 -1.84 3.91
CA ARG A 11 9.93 -1.87 5.20
C ARG A 11 8.99 -1.48 6.35
N ARG A 12 8.16 -0.45 6.18
CA ARG A 12 7.19 -0.01 7.20
C ARG A 12 6.12 -1.06 7.46
N ILE A 13 5.60 -1.71 6.41
CA ILE A 13 4.64 -2.81 6.54
C ILE A 13 5.26 -3.97 7.32
N LEU A 14 6.43 -4.46 6.90
CA LEU A 14 7.10 -5.59 7.55
C LEU A 14 7.52 -5.30 9.00
N ALA A 15 7.74 -4.03 9.34
CA ALA A 15 8.02 -3.64 10.72
C ALA A 15 6.80 -3.77 11.65
N LYS A 16 5.57 -3.69 11.11
CA LYS A 16 4.32 -3.81 11.87
C LYS A 16 3.65 -5.17 11.72
N VAL A 17 3.78 -5.79 10.55
CA VAL A 17 3.20 -7.08 10.19
C VAL A 17 4.31 -7.92 9.54
N PRO A 18 5.17 -8.56 10.35
CA PRO A 18 6.34 -9.28 9.84
C PRO A 18 5.97 -10.49 8.97
N ASP A 19 4.79 -11.07 9.20
CA ASP A 19 4.28 -12.22 8.43
C ASP A 19 3.64 -11.81 7.09
N ALA A 20 3.58 -10.51 6.78
CA ALA A 20 2.99 -10.02 5.54
C ALA A 20 3.88 -10.33 4.32
N THR A 21 3.26 -10.85 3.25
CA THR A 21 3.94 -11.01 1.96
C THR A 21 3.75 -9.75 1.11
N VAL A 22 4.80 -8.93 1.00
CA VAL A 22 4.77 -7.69 0.20
C VAL A 22 5.54 -7.87 -1.11
N THR A 23 4.80 -7.89 -2.21
CA THR A 23 5.31 -8.00 -3.59
C THR A 23 5.11 -6.69 -4.36
N SER A 24 5.86 -6.53 -5.45
CA SER A 24 5.61 -5.48 -6.45
C SER A 24 5.63 -6.06 -7.84
N THR A 25 4.87 -5.44 -8.73
CA THR A 25 4.83 -5.74 -10.16
C THR A 25 5.00 -4.45 -10.95
N THR A 26 5.53 -4.56 -12.17
CA THR A 26 5.65 -3.40 -13.05
C THR A 26 4.29 -3.12 -13.68
N GLY A 27 3.63 -2.05 -13.22
CA GLY A 27 2.36 -1.58 -13.75
C GLY A 27 2.50 -0.59 -14.91
N ARG A 28 1.42 0.17 -15.15
CA ARG A 28 1.41 1.26 -16.15
C ARG A 28 2.44 2.33 -15.79
N LYS A 29 2.90 3.08 -16.79
CA LYS A 29 3.86 4.18 -16.57
C LYS A 29 3.28 5.20 -15.57
N ARG A 30 4.05 5.51 -14.51
CA ARG A 30 3.68 6.43 -13.41
C ARG A 30 2.54 5.94 -12.48
N SER A 31 2.17 4.66 -12.52
CA SER A 31 1.19 4.10 -11.59
C SER A 31 1.82 3.75 -10.25
N PHE A 32 1.04 3.85 -9.18
CA PHE A 32 1.37 3.34 -7.86
C PHE A 32 0.06 2.86 -7.26
N GLU A 33 -0.21 1.58 -7.49
CA GLU A 33 -1.47 0.92 -7.16
C GLU A 33 -1.23 0.01 -5.97
N ILE A 34 -2.13 0.04 -4.99
CA ILE A 34 -2.00 -0.77 -3.78
C ILE A 34 -3.19 -1.70 -3.71
N GLU A 35 -2.89 -2.96 -3.47
CA GLU A 35 -3.84 -4.04 -3.26
C GLU A 35 -3.50 -4.75 -1.96
N ILE A 36 -4.51 -5.01 -1.13
CA ILE A 36 -4.39 -5.76 0.11
C ILE A 36 -5.32 -6.96 0.02
N ASN A 37 -4.77 -8.18 0.10
CA ASN A 37 -5.53 -9.43 0.03
C ASN A 37 -6.47 -9.53 -1.20
N GLY A 38 -6.03 -9.07 -2.38
CA GLY A 38 -6.85 -9.10 -3.60
C GLY A 38 -7.79 -7.89 -3.79
N ILE A 39 -7.83 -6.96 -2.84
CA ILE A 39 -8.72 -5.80 -2.85
C ILE A 39 -7.91 -4.53 -3.13
N SER A 40 -8.24 -3.82 -4.22
CA SER A 40 -7.60 -2.54 -4.55
C SER A 40 -8.02 -1.48 -3.54
N VAL A 41 -7.04 -0.92 -2.83
CA VAL A 41 -7.26 0.08 -1.77
C VAL A 41 -6.80 1.48 -2.16
N TYR A 42 -5.92 1.61 -3.16
CA TYR A 42 -5.44 2.90 -3.63
C TYR A 42 -5.03 2.86 -5.10
N SER A 43 -5.28 3.97 -5.79
CA SER A 43 -4.78 4.22 -7.14
C SER A 43 -4.18 5.61 -7.26
N LYS A 44 -2.87 5.67 -7.52
CA LYS A 44 -2.20 6.94 -7.82
C LYS A 44 -2.70 7.54 -9.13
N LEU A 45 -3.06 6.73 -10.12
CA LEU A 45 -3.61 7.27 -11.36
C LEU A 45 -4.95 7.98 -11.14
N LYS A 46 -5.74 7.52 -10.17
CA LYS A 46 -7.03 8.14 -9.80
C LYS A 46 -6.86 9.38 -8.93
N ASN A 47 -5.96 9.32 -7.94
CA ASN A 47 -5.78 10.38 -6.94
C ASN A 47 -4.68 11.38 -7.33
N GLU A 48 -3.99 11.15 -8.45
CA GLU A 48 -2.87 11.92 -9.00
C GLU A 48 -1.62 12.03 -8.11
N SER A 49 -1.71 11.68 -6.82
CA SER A 49 -0.61 11.69 -5.86
C SER A 49 -0.25 10.31 -5.30
N PHE A 50 0.80 10.26 -4.48
CA PHE A 50 1.13 9.04 -3.73
C PHE A 50 0.21 8.88 -2.52
N PRO A 51 -0.06 7.65 -2.08
CA PRO A 51 -0.86 7.40 -0.89
C PRO A 51 -0.10 7.82 0.36
N ASP A 52 -0.82 8.19 1.41
CA ASP A 52 -0.26 8.28 2.75
C ASP A 52 0.25 6.89 3.19
N PHE A 53 1.54 6.79 3.47
CA PHE A 53 2.16 5.49 3.78
C PHE A 53 1.78 4.97 5.16
N GLU A 54 1.53 5.84 6.13
CA GLU A 54 1.11 5.42 7.47
C GLU A 54 -0.33 4.88 7.44
N GLU A 55 -1.20 5.49 6.64
CA GLU A 55 -2.55 4.96 6.42
C GLU A 55 -2.49 3.59 5.75
N VAL A 56 -1.67 3.40 4.71
CA VAL A 56 -1.49 2.08 4.07
C VAL A 56 -1.06 1.04 5.08
N VAL A 57 -0.05 1.33 5.91
CA VAL A 57 0.44 0.41 6.94
C VAL A 57 -0.66 0.07 7.94
N THR A 58 -1.46 1.07 8.33
CA THR A 58 -2.62 0.88 9.20
C THR A 58 -3.64 -0.06 8.56
N ARG A 59 -3.99 0.13 7.27
CA ARG A 59 -4.93 -0.76 6.57
C ARG A 59 -4.42 -2.19 6.49
N VAL A 60 -3.12 -2.39 6.26
CA VAL A 60 -2.51 -3.73 6.25
C VAL A 60 -2.57 -4.38 7.63
N LEU A 61 -2.26 -3.62 8.69
CA LEU A 61 -2.36 -4.11 10.07
C LEU A 61 -3.79 -4.52 10.41
N GLU A 62 -4.78 -3.70 10.07
CA GLU A 62 -6.19 -4.02 10.27
C GLU A 62 -6.61 -5.30 9.53
N ALA A 63 -6.19 -5.43 8.26
CA ALA A 63 -6.45 -6.63 7.47
C ALA A 63 -5.81 -7.89 8.09
N SER A 64 -4.59 -7.78 8.64
CA SER A 64 -3.93 -8.89 9.35
C SER A 64 -4.65 -9.32 10.64
N GLN A 65 -5.42 -8.41 11.25
CA GLN A 65 -6.25 -8.68 12.42
C GLN A 65 -7.65 -9.24 12.07
N GLY A 66 -7.91 -9.51 10.78
CA GLY A 66 -9.21 -10.01 10.30
C GLY A 66 -10.28 -8.94 10.14
N LYS A 67 -9.93 -7.65 10.23
CA LYS A 67 -10.87 -6.56 9.91
C LYS A 67 -11.09 -6.47 8.40
N PRO A 68 -12.25 -5.94 7.95
CA PRO A 68 -12.49 -5.70 6.53
C PRO A 68 -11.47 -4.71 5.97
N VAL A 69 -10.95 -5.01 4.78
CA VAL A 69 -10.04 -4.13 4.05
C VAL A 69 -10.77 -2.85 3.66
N GLN A 70 -10.19 -1.70 4.00
CA GLN A 70 -10.74 -0.38 3.71
C GLN A 70 -9.86 0.39 2.73
N PRO A 71 -10.45 1.31 1.93
CA PRO A 71 -9.70 2.15 1.01
C PRO A 71 -8.78 3.12 1.76
N VAL A 72 -7.66 3.46 1.12
CA VAL A 72 -6.75 4.52 1.56
C VAL A 72 -7.18 5.82 0.91
N THR A 73 -7.35 6.87 1.71
CA THR A 73 -7.88 8.17 1.24
C THR A 73 -6.87 9.32 1.38
N GLY A 74 -5.94 9.19 2.32
CA GLY A 74 -4.82 10.08 2.54
C GLY A 74 -3.85 10.08 1.36
N THR A 75 -3.31 11.26 1.10
CA THR A 75 -2.32 11.48 0.03
C THR A 75 -1.19 12.37 0.57
N GLN A 76 -0.02 12.26 -0.05
CA GLN A 76 1.20 13.00 0.30
C GLN A 76 1.90 13.55 -0.94
#